data_AF-A0A3D4E987-F1
#
_entry.id   AF-A0A3D4E987-F1
#
_cell.length_a   1.000
_cell.length_b   1.000
_cell.length_c   1.000
_cell.angle_alpha   90.00
_cell.angle_beta   90.00
_cell.angle_gamma   90.00
#
_symmetry.space_group_name_H-M   'P 1'
#
loop_
_entity.id
_entity.type
_entity.pdbx_description
1 polymer ?
#
loop_
_entity_poly.entity_id
_entity_poly.type
_entity_poly.pdbx_seq_one_letter_code
_entity_poly.pdbx_strand_id
1 'polypeptide(L)'
;MFFEVKKSSIIIGPSGELYLCLNDVGDSKEIVGNIVTGEMNFSQLAKYRNGRLTTYNESCAECNLLWMCGGGCPNSQYRNKYHGERNEVCTPLKQKEMLNKYLDIRYEIQNHTKD
;
A
#
# COMPACT_ATOMS: atom_id res chain seq x y z
N MET A 1 12.95 -9.97 -17.59
CA MET A 1 12.03 -9.39 -16.59
C MET A 1 12.88 -8.80 -15.48
N PHE A 2 13.25 -7.53 -15.61
CA PHE A 2 14.02 -6.82 -14.59
C PHE A 2 13.07 -6.49 -13.43
N PHE A 3 13.08 -7.31 -12.38
CA PHE A 3 12.51 -6.91 -11.09
C PHE A 3 13.45 -5.88 -10.47
N GLU A 4 13.26 -4.61 -10.79
CA GLU A 4 13.87 -3.53 -10.03
C GLU A 4 13.30 -3.60 -8.61
N VAL A 5 14.14 -3.95 -7.63
CA VAL A 5 13.77 -3.92 -6.21
C VAL A 5 13.56 -2.45 -5.84
N LYS A 6 12.31 -1.96 -5.92
CA LYS A 6 11.96 -0.62 -5.44
C LYS A 6 12.57 -0.41 -4.05
N LYS A 7 13.43 0.60 -3.91
CA LYS A 7 13.93 1.08 -2.61
C LYS A 7 12.71 1.32 -1.72
N SER A 8 12.59 0.52 -0.66
CA SER A 8 11.50 0.65 0.30
C SER A 8 11.81 1.85 1.19
N SER A 9 10.86 2.76 1.36
CA SER A 9 10.95 3.80 2.39
C SER A 9 10.99 3.12 3.76
N ILE A 10 11.97 3.50 4.58
CA ILE A 10 12.07 3.08 5.98
C ILE A 10 11.77 4.31 6.83
N ILE A 11 10.97 4.14 7.87
CA ILE A 11 10.65 5.18 8.83
C ILE A 11 11.45 4.91 10.10
N ILE A 12 12.05 5.96 10.64
CA ILE A 12 12.89 5.89 11.82
C ILE A 12 12.13 6.58 12.96
N GLY A 13 11.84 5.83 14.03
CA GLY A 13 11.27 6.37 15.25
C GLY A 13 12.28 7.16 16.09
N PRO A 14 11.82 7.87 17.12
CA PRO A 14 12.67 8.75 17.93
C PRO A 14 13.79 8.01 18.68
N SER A 15 13.62 6.72 18.99
CA SER A 15 14.65 5.90 19.64
C SER A 15 15.44 5.03 18.66
N GLY A 16 15.30 5.29 17.34
CA GLY A 16 16.05 4.62 16.29
C GLY A 16 15.39 3.35 15.75
N GLU A 17 14.24 2.93 16.30
CA GLU A 17 13.43 1.84 15.74
C GLU A 17 13.06 2.08 14.27
N LEU A 18 13.08 1.00 13.49
CA LEU A 18 12.79 1.01 12.07
C LEU A 18 11.40 0.44 11.81
N TYR A 19 10.62 1.12 10.97
CA TYR A 19 9.28 0.72 10.53
C TYR A 19 9.16 0.79 9.00
N LEU A 20 8.16 0.09 8.45
CA LEU A 20 7.89 0.03 6.99
C LEU A 20 6.66 0.84 6.57
N CYS A 21 5.83 1.29 7.51
CA CYS A 21 4.70 2.18 7.27
C CYS A 21 4.64 3.24 8.39
N LEU A 22 4.13 4.43 8.04
CA LEU A 22 3.95 5.51 9.02
C LEU A 22 2.87 5.16 10.04
N ASN A 23 1.86 4.42 9.61
CA ASN A 23 0.74 3.99 10.46
C ASN A 23 1.18 3.02 11.57
N ASP A 24 2.36 2.43 11.45
CA ASP A 24 2.85 1.42 12.39
C ASP A 24 3.81 2.01 13.44
N VAL A 25 4.18 3.29 13.29
CA VAL A 25 5.10 3.96 14.23
C VAL A 25 4.48 4.01 15.62
N GLY A 26 5.22 3.48 16.60
CA GLY A 26 4.78 3.38 17.99
C GLY A 26 4.22 2.00 18.36
N ASP A 27 3.95 1.11 17.40
CA ASP A 27 3.65 -0.29 17.68
C ASP A 27 4.93 -1.13 17.72
N SER A 28 5.36 -1.49 18.92
CA SER A 28 6.54 -2.34 19.14
C SER A 28 6.54 -3.66 18.35
N LYS A 29 5.36 -4.19 17.96
CA LYS A 29 5.25 -5.43 17.19
C LYS A 29 5.61 -5.25 15.71
N GLU A 30 5.60 -4.01 15.24
CA GLU A 30 5.89 -3.66 13.84
C GLU A 30 7.33 -3.20 13.60
N ILE A 31 8.15 -3.20 14.65
CA ILE A 31 9.57 -2.86 14.56
C ILE A 31 10.29 -3.93 13.72
N VAL A 32 10.94 -3.47 12.64
CA VAL A 32 11.75 -4.31 11.74
C VAL A 32 13.25 -4.22 11.99
N GLY A 33 13.68 -3.37 12.93
CA GLY A 33 15.07 -3.21 13.32
C GLY A 33 15.32 -1.94 14.11
N ASN A 34 16.58 -1.61 14.36
CA ASN A 34 16.99 -0.35 14.98
C ASN A 34 18.29 0.16 14.34
N ILE A 35 18.32 1.44 13.95
CA ILE A 35 19.47 2.04 13.25
C ILE A 35 20.68 2.25 14.16
N VAL A 36 20.46 2.44 15.47
CA VAL A 36 21.53 2.67 16.46
C VAL A 36 22.22 1.36 16.81
N THR A 37 21.46 0.28 17.03
CA THR A 37 22.02 -1.04 17.37
C THR A 37 22.43 -1.84 16.13
N GLY A 38 21.87 -1.52 14.96
CA GLY A 38 22.05 -2.29 13.72
C GLY A 38 21.24 -3.59 13.68
N GLU A 39 20.40 -3.85 14.68
CA GLU A 39 19.55 -5.05 14.74
C GLU A 39 18.48 -5.02 13.66
N MET A 40 18.19 -6.20 13.10
CA MET A 40 17.17 -6.38 12.05
C MET A 40 16.28 -7.57 12.37
N ASN A 41 14.97 -7.35 12.34
CA ASN A 41 13.96 -8.39 12.42
C ASN A 41 13.52 -8.81 11.01
N PHE A 42 14.28 -9.71 10.40
CA PHE A 42 14.01 -10.20 9.04
C PHE A 42 12.67 -10.94 8.92
N SER A 43 12.21 -11.60 9.99
CA SER A 43 10.91 -12.27 10.00
C SER A 43 9.77 -11.25 9.86
N GLN A 44 9.83 -10.15 10.60
CA GLN A 44 8.82 -9.08 10.50
C GLN A 44 8.90 -8.37 9.14
N LEU A 45 10.11 -8.06 8.67
CA LEU A 45 10.34 -7.50 7.34
C LEU A 45 9.76 -8.40 6.23
N ALA A 46 9.95 -9.72 6.32
CA ALA A 46 9.42 -10.69 5.38
C ALA A 46 7.89 -10.76 5.42
N LYS A 47 7.27 -10.77 6.61
CA LYS A 47 5.79 -10.72 6.74
C LYS A 47 5.21 -9.50 6.04
N TYR A 48 5.75 -8.32 6.30
CA TYR A 48 5.27 -7.10 5.66
C TYR A 48 5.43 -7.14 4.14
N ARG A 49 6.59 -7.57 3.64
CA ARG A 49 6.86 -7.68 2.20
C ARG A 49 5.94 -8.68 1.50
N ASN A 50 5.59 -9.80 2.14
CA ASN A 50 4.67 -10.78 1.57
C ASN A 50 3.19 -10.38 1.74
N GLY A 51 2.86 -9.64 2.79
CA GLY A 51 1.50 -9.18 3.08
C GLY A 51 0.98 -8.12 2.12
N ARG A 52 1.89 -7.35 1.52
CA ARG A 52 1.54 -6.27 0.59
C ARG A 52 1.45 -6.67 -0.89
N LEU A 53 1.69 -7.93 -1.23
CA LEU A 53 1.77 -8.37 -2.62
C LEU A 53 0.39 -8.67 -3.18
N THR A 54 -0.04 -7.79 -4.09
CA THR A 54 -1.33 -7.86 -4.77
C THR A 54 -1.45 -9.05 -5.70
N THR A 55 -0.32 -9.58 -6.19
CA THR A 55 -0.25 -10.81 -6.99
C THR A 55 -0.69 -12.06 -6.24
N TYR A 56 -0.70 -12.02 -4.90
CA TYR A 56 -1.22 -13.14 -4.07
C TYR A 56 -2.71 -13.00 -3.75
N ASN A 57 -3.38 -11.95 -4.24
CA ASN A 57 -4.82 -11.78 -4.14
C ASN A 57 -5.45 -12.12 -5.49
N GLU A 58 -6.17 -13.23 -5.57
CA GLU A 58 -6.82 -13.71 -6.81
C GLU A 58 -7.72 -12.63 -7.42
N SER A 59 -8.48 -11.90 -6.59
CA SER A 59 -9.34 -10.82 -7.07
C SER A 59 -8.57 -9.65 -7.69
N CYS A 60 -7.31 -9.44 -7.30
CA CYS A 60 -6.43 -8.45 -7.92
C CYS A 60 -5.76 -9.00 -9.17
N ALA A 61 -5.36 -10.28 -9.18
CA ALA A 61 -4.71 -10.93 -10.32
C ALA A 61 -5.58 -10.92 -11.59
N GLU A 62 -6.90 -11.01 -11.42
CA GLU A 62 -7.87 -10.96 -12.51
C GLU A 62 -8.45 -9.54 -12.74
N CYS A 63 -8.02 -8.54 -11.96
CA CYS A 63 -8.57 -7.20 -12.01
C CYS A 63 -7.96 -6.38 -13.15
N ASN A 64 -8.79 -5.99 -14.12
CA ASN A 64 -8.38 -5.12 -15.23
C ASN A 64 -7.92 -3.72 -14.80
N LEU A 65 -8.23 -3.30 -13.57
CA LEU A 65 -7.80 -2.00 -13.02
C LEU A 65 -6.47 -2.08 -12.26
N LEU A 66 -5.88 -3.27 -12.06
CA LEU A 66 -4.67 -3.45 -11.25
C LEU A 66 -3.52 -2.54 -11.71
N TRP A 67 -3.33 -2.41 -13.03
CA TRP A 67 -2.29 -1.58 -13.63
C TRP A 67 -2.41 -0.10 -13.25
N MET A 68 -3.64 0.39 -13.05
CA MET A 68 -3.91 1.77 -12.65
C MET A 68 -3.96 1.93 -11.13
N CYS A 69 -4.55 0.98 -10.40
CA CYS A 69 -4.80 1.12 -8.96
C CYS A 69 -3.63 0.63 -8.09
N GLY A 70 -2.74 -0.21 -8.61
CA GLY A 70 -1.64 -0.81 -7.87
C GLY A 70 -2.07 -1.72 -6.71
N GLY A 71 -3.36 -2.04 -6.59
CA GLY A 71 -3.99 -2.83 -5.54
C GLY A 71 -4.18 -2.12 -4.20
N GLY A 72 -4.20 -0.79 -4.18
CA GLY A 72 -4.53 0.00 -2.99
C GLY A 72 -3.40 0.07 -1.96
N CYS A 73 -3.74 0.31 -0.70
CA CYS A 73 -2.75 0.53 0.37
C CYS A 73 -2.02 -0.78 0.76
N PRO A 74 -0.68 -0.84 0.62
CA PRO A 74 0.13 -1.98 1.08
C PRO A 74 -0.08 -2.34 2.55
N ASN A 75 -0.18 -1.34 3.43
CA ASN A 75 -0.31 -1.60 4.87
C ASN A 75 -1.67 -2.22 5.19
N SER A 76 -2.76 -1.72 4.60
CA SER A 76 -4.10 -2.30 4.79
C SER A 76 -4.17 -3.76 4.37
N GLN A 77 -3.52 -4.16 3.27
CA GLN A 77 -3.42 -5.56 2.85
C GLN A 77 -2.65 -6.41 3.87
N TYR A 78 -1.50 -5.91 4.33
CA TYR A 78 -0.69 -6.56 5.36
C TYR A 78 -1.47 -6.74 6.67
N ARG A 79 -2.16 -5.70 7.14
CA ARG A 79 -2.99 -5.72 8.35
C ARG A 79 -4.17 -6.69 8.22
N ASN A 80 -4.87 -6.69 7.08
CA ASN A 80 -5.95 -7.67 6.86
C ASN A 80 -5.43 -9.11 6.92
N LYS A 81 -4.24 -9.37 6.37
CA LYS A 81 -3.66 -10.73 6.30
C LYS A 81 -3.11 -11.24 7.63
N TYR A 82 -2.40 -10.39 8.39
CA TYR A 82 -1.65 -10.82 9.58
C TYR A 82 -2.24 -10.33 10.90
N HIS A 83 -3.15 -9.35 10.89
CA HIS A 83 -3.77 -8.77 12.07
C HIS A 83 -5.29 -8.97 12.13
N GLY A 84 -5.89 -9.63 11.14
CA GLY A 84 -7.32 -9.94 11.11
C GLY A 84 -8.22 -8.72 10.89
N GLU A 85 -7.65 -7.62 10.39
CA GLU A 85 -8.41 -6.41 10.05
C GLU A 85 -9.26 -6.61 8.79
N ARG A 86 -10.19 -5.67 8.56
CA ARG A 86 -11.14 -5.69 7.44
C ARG A 86 -11.16 -4.34 6.70
N ASN A 87 -9.97 -3.83 6.39
CA ASN A 87 -9.82 -2.60 5.62
C ASN A 87 -10.30 -2.81 4.18
N GLU A 88 -11.01 -1.82 3.62
CA GLU A 88 -11.26 -1.77 2.17
C GLU A 88 -9.95 -1.44 1.45
N VAL A 89 -9.58 -2.28 0.48
CA VAL A 89 -8.31 -2.19 -0.26
C VAL A 89 -8.52 -1.90 -1.74
N CYS A 90 -9.75 -2.02 -2.24
CA CYS A 90 -10.07 -1.66 -3.61
C CYS A 90 -10.22 -0.14 -3.75
N THR A 91 -9.76 0.38 -4.89
CA THR A 91 -10.06 1.76 -5.27
C THR A 91 -11.58 1.93 -5.49
N PRO A 92 -12.17 3.07 -5.11
CA PRO A 92 -13.56 3.39 -5.45
C PRO A 92 -13.86 3.29 -6.95
N LEU A 93 -12.83 3.48 -7.80
CA LEU A 93 -12.93 3.36 -9.26
C LEU A 93 -13.24 1.93 -9.74
N LYS A 94 -13.18 0.92 -8.86
CA LYS A 94 -13.65 -0.44 -9.16
C LYS A 94 -15.16 -0.44 -9.45
N GLN A 95 -15.90 0.51 -8.88
CA GLN A 95 -17.30 0.77 -9.23
C GLN A 95 -17.33 1.61 -10.51
N LYS A 96 -17.89 1.05 -11.60
CA LYS A 96 -17.87 1.70 -12.92
C LYS A 96 -18.65 3.02 -12.92
N GLU A 97 -19.70 3.10 -12.12
CA GLU A 97 -20.52 4.30 -11.94
C GLU A 97 -19.69 5.46 -11.39
N MET A 98 -18.82 5.17 -10.41
CA MET A 98 -17.90 6.16 -9.85
C MET A 98 -16.83 6.59 -10.84
N LEU A 99 -16.30 5.64 -11.62
CA LEU A 99 -15.33 5.96 -12.66
C LEU A 99 -15.94 6.87 -13.73
N ASN A 100 -17.14 6.54 -14.24
CA ASN A 100 -17.84 7.37 -15.23
C ASN A 100 -18.10 8.78 -14.69
N LYS A 101 -18.63 8.88 -13.47
CA LYS A 101 -18.87 10.18 -12.83
C LYS A 101 -17.59 11.00 -12.68
N TYR A 102 -16.47 10.36 -12.33
CA TYR A 102 -15.18 11.04 -12.24
C TYR A 102 -14.71 11.56 -13.62
N LEU A 103 -14.90 10.78 -14.67
CA LEU A 103 -14.56 11.17 -16.04
C LEU A 103 -15.42 12.35 -16.52
N ASP A 104 -16.73 12.33 -16.23
CA ASP A 104 -17.65 13.42 -16.58
C ASP A 104 -17.25 14.73 -15.90
N ILE A 105 -17.02 14.70 -14.58
CA ILE A 105 -16.57 15.87 -13.81
C ILE A 105 -15.23 16.39 -14.36
N ARG A 106 -14.30 15.49 -14.71
CA ARG A 106 -13.00 15.90 -15.27
C ARG A 106 -13.14 16.58 -16.63
N TYR A 107 -14.04 16.08 -17.47
CA TYR A 107 -14.34 16.67 -18.78
C TYR A 107 -14.95 18.07 -18.64
N GLU A 108 -15.92 18.24 -17.75
CA GLU A 108 -16.54 19.54 -17.46
C GLU A 108 -15.50 20.56 -17.00
N ILE A 109 -14.66 20.21 -16.02
CA ILE A 109 -13.59 21.09 -15.51
C ILE A 109 -12.66 21.54 -16.65
N GLN A 110 -12.23 20.63 -17.51
CA GLN A 110 -11.30 20.94 -18.59
C GLN A 110 -11.88 21.88 -19.65
N ASN A 111 -13.20 21.80 -19.89
CA ASN A 111 -13.87 22.64 -20.88
C ASN A 111 -14.34 23.97 -20.30
N HIS A 112 -14.63 24.06 -19.00
CA HIS A 112 -14.94 25.32 -18.33
C HIS A 112 -13.71 26.17 -17.98
N THR A 113 -12.50 25.60 -17.95
CA THR A 113 -11.24 26.37 -17.79
C THR A 113 -10.71 27.00 -19.10
N LYS A 114 -11.45 26.91 -20.21
CA LYS A 114 -11.04 27.43 -21.52
C LYS A 114 -11.70 28.77 -21.90
N ASP A 115 -12.56 29.30 -21.05
CA ASP A 115 -13.13 30.65 -21.12
C ASP A 115 -12.41 31.59 -20.12
#